data_AF-A0A9W8NCE1-F1
#
_entry.id   AF-A0A9W8NCE1-F1
#
_cell.length_a   1.000
_cell.length_b   1.000
_cell.length_c   1.000
_cell.angle_alpha   90.00
_cell.angle_beta   90.00
_cell.angle_gamma   90.00
#
_symmetry.space_group_name_H-M   'P 1'
#
loop_
_entity.id
_entity.type
_entity.pdbx_description
1 polymer ?
#
loop_
_entity_poly.entity_id
_entity_poly.type
_entity_poly.pdbx_seq_one_letter_code
_entity_poly.pdbx_strand_id
1 'polypeptide(L)'
;MTRFSIISLPPQEKDHTDPGREDDTEALIRHYFSLKYDLGTLYEQWSESDANFKKKAPRFTGIRILSQDAWETLLSFICSSNNNISRISKMVHNLCVHYGPLVGQIGDEAFHDFPSPQALAGKKVEARLRELGFGYRAKYIADTAMMVSMKQPEGWLESLSNPENPRWAPGSVATRDKPITYKQAHEELLLLSGVGPKVADCVCLMGLGWSEAVPVDTHVWQIAQRDYRFGKTKTKTFSKAMYDSVGDHFRQIWGPQAGWAQSVLFTANLKSFSEQAAAKPETTEIAIEVKEEVIEESSLITRKRRTTTISEQIKVGNNESSDKKLTIRKKRKTRR
;
A
#
# COMPACT_ATOMS: atom_id res chain seq x y z
N MET A 1 -30.96 40.64 26.30
CA MET A 1 -29.88 40.01 27.08
C MET A 1 -29.64 38.61 26.54
N THR A 2 -28.66 38.46 25.64
CA THR A 2 -28.04 37.17 25.36
C THR A 2 -26.61 37.48 24.92
N ARG A 3 -25.64 37.21 25.79
CA ARG A 3 -24.21 37.42 25.56
C ARG A 3 -23.73 36.40 24.53
N PHE A 4 -23.18 36.87 23.42
CA PHE A 4 -22.31 36.05 22.58
C PHE A 4 -20.96 35.94 23.29
N SER A 5 -20.66 34.77 23.86
CA SER A 5 -19.32 34.46 24.34
C SER A 5 -18.43 34.18 23.13
N ILE A 6 -17.54 35.12 22.82
CA ILE A 6 -16.43 34.90 21.89
C ILE A 6 -15.51 33.87 22.56
N ILE A 7 -15.50 32.63 22.05
CA ILE A 7 -14.51 31.63 22.43
C ILE A 7 -13.21 32.06 21.76
N SER A 8 -12.33 32.67 22.55
CA SER A 8 -10.95 32.92 22.15
C SER A 8 -10.26 31.57 21.99
N LEU A 9 -9.92 31.19 20.75
CA LEU A 9 -9.03 30.06 20.51
C LEU A 9 -7.68 30.37 21.18
N PRO A 10 -7.08 29.42 21.92
CA PRO A 10 -5.74 29.60 22.47
C PRO A 10 -4.72 29.77 21.33
N PRO A 11 -3.59 30.45 21.56
CA PRO A 11 -2.55 30.61 20.56
C PRO A 11 -2.08 29.23 20.10
N GLN A 12 -2.06 29.03 18.78
CA GLN A 12 -1.47 27.85 18.15
C GLN A 12 -0.06 27.67 18.73
N GLU A 13 0.18 26.56 19.42
CA GLU A 13 1.52 26.16 19.83
C GLU A 13 2.37 26.01 18.57
N LYS A 14 3.60 26.50 18.68
CA LYS A 14 4.56 26.66 17.58
C LYS A 14 4.66 25.40 16.75
N ASP A 15 4.47 25.58 15.45
CA ASP A 15 4.80 24.64 14.41
C ASP A 15 6.22 24.09 14.65
N HIS A 16 6.34 22.78 14.82
CA HIS A 16 7.61 22.06 14.91
C HIS A 16 8.24 21.89 13.51
N THR A 17 8.20 22.94 12.68
CA THR A 17 9.00 22.96 11.45
C THR A 17 10.44 23.27 11.86
N ASP A 18 11.27 22.23 11.90
CA ASP A 18 12.73 22.37 11.91
C ASP A 18 13.13 23.27 10.72
N PRO A 19 13.64 24.50 10.96
CA PRO A 19 13.84 25.52 9.92
C PRO A 19 14.92 25.15 8.87
N GLY A 20 15.50 23.95 8.95
CA GLY A 20 16.45 23.41 7.96
C GLY A 20 15.94 22.23 7.12
N ARG A 21 14.70 21.76 7.32
CA ARG A 21 14.15 20.63 6.55
C ARG A 21 13.47 21.14 5.27
N GLU A 22 14.07 20.86 4.11
CA GLU A 22 13.38 21.04 2.83
C GLU A 22 12.12 20.18 2.79
N ASP A 23 11.01 20.74 2.31
CA ASP A 23 9.75 20.01 2.15
C ASP A 23 9.92 18.94 1.06
N ASP A 24 9.97 17.68 1.47
CA ASP A 24 10.15 16.52 0.62
C ASP A 24 8.83 15.78 0.31
N THR A 25 7.68 16.38 0.67
CA THR A 25 6.36 15.75 0.60
C THR A 25 5.98 15.32 -0.81
N GLU A 26 6.14 16.18 -1.82
CA GLU A 26 5.80 15.84 -3.20
C GLU A 26 6.64 14.66 -3.71
N ALA A 27 7.94 14.67 -3.40
CA ALA A 27 8.85 13.64 -3.86
C ALA A 27 8.57 12.29 -3.19
N LEU A 28 8.27 12.31 -1.88
CA LEU A 28 7.77 11.13 -1.15
C LEU A 28 6.50 10.57 -1.78
N ILE A 29 5.49 11.41 -2.05
CA ILE A 29 4.21 10.97 -2.65
C ILE A 29 4.44 10.38 -4.04
N ARG A 30 5.25 11.03 -4.88
CA ARG A 30 5.61 10.51 -6.21
C ARG A 30 6.31 9.16 -6.14
N HIS A 31 7.19 8.97 -5.17
CA HIS A 31 7.86 7.70 -4.92
C HIS A 31 6.87 6.64 -4.44
N TYR A 32 6.09 6.93 -3.40
CA TYR A 32 5.14 6.00 -2.79
C TYR A 32 4.11 5.47 -3.78
N PHE A 33 3.59 6.32 -4.66
CA PHE A 33 2.66 5.92 -5.73
C PHE A 33 3.36 5.40 -7.00
N SER A 34 4.68 5.23 -6.99
CA SER A 34 5.46 4.72 -8.14
C SER A 34 5.23 5.53 -9.42
N LEU A 35 5.12 6.85 -9.31
CA LEU A 35 4.74 7.74 -10.43
C LEU A 35 5.83 7.91 -11.49
N LYS A 36 7.04 7.39 -11.24
CA LYS A 36 8.12 7.31 -12.25
C LYS A 36 7.77 6.39 -13.43
N TYR A 37 6.85 5.45 -13.23
CA TYR A 37 6.42 4.53 -14.28
C TYR A 37 5.20 5.07 -15.03
N ASP A 38 5.31 5.09 -16.36
CA ASP A 38 4.19 5.31 -17.25
C ASP A 38 3.31 4.05 -17.30
N LEU A 39 2.12 4.15 -16.72
CA LEU A 39 1.23 3.01 -16.56
C LEU A 39 0.60 2.58 -17.89
N GLY A 40 0.43 3.52 -18.84
CA GLY A 40 -0.11 3.23 -20.17
C GLY A 40 0.81 2.30 -20.95
N THR A 41 2.09 2.65 -21.03
CA THR A 41 3.16 1.85 -21.66
C THR A 41 3.25 0.45 -21.07
N LEU A 42 3.18 0.33 -19.73
CA LEU A 42 3.16 -0.97 -19.07
C LEU A 42 1.93 -1.81 -19.46
N TYR A 43 0.74 -1.20 -19.48
CA TYR A 43 -0.49 -1.91 -19.88
C TYR A 43 -0.44 -2.35 -21.35
N GLU A 44 0.13 -1.54 -22.24
CA GLU A 44 0.36 -1.90 -23.64
C GLU A 44 1.29 -3.10 -23.76
N GLN A 45 2.48 -3.04 -23.12
CA GLN A 45 3.45 -4.13 -23.10
C GLN A 45 2.85 -5.45 -22.60
N TRP A 46 2.12 -5.41 -21.48
CA TRP A 46 1.50 -6.62 -20.91
C TRP A 46 0.34 -7.12 -21.78
N SER A 47 -0.39 -6.23 -22.45
CA SER A 47 -1.47 -6.60 -23.37
C SER A 47 -0.95 -7.23 -24.66
N GLU A 48 0.22 -6.81 -25.15
CA GLU A 48 0.90 -7.44 -26.29
C GLU A 48 1.40 -8.84 -25.94
N SER A 49 1.88 -9.01 -24.71
CA SER A 49 2.47 -10.27 -24.25
C SER A 49 1.45 -11.29 -23.74
N ASP A 50 0.24 -10.86 -23.36
CA ASP A 50 -0.81 -11.74 -22.81
C ASP A 50 -2.23 -11.36 -23.28
N ALA A 51 -2.83 -12.24 -24.08
CA ALA A 51 -4.21 -12.09 -24.53
C ALA A 51 -5.25 -12.09 -23.40
N ASN A 52 -5.00 -12.78 -22.28
CA ASN A 52 -5.89 -12.76 -21.11
C ASN A 52 -5.81 -11.39 -20.41
N PHE A 53 -4.61 -10.85 -20.24
CA PHE A 53 -4.39 -9.48 -19.76
C PHE A 53 -5.11 -8.47 -20.65
N LYS A 54 -4.85 -8.49 -21.97
CA LYS A 54 -5.47 -7.60 -22.96
C LYS A 54 -7.00 -7.57 -22.89
N LYS A 55 -7.61 -8.72 -22.60
CA LYS A 55 -9.06 -8.85 -22.47
C LYS A 55 -9.62 -8.25 -21.17
N LYS A 56 -8.88 -8.36 -20.06
CA LYS A 56 -9.38 -8.02 -18.72
C LYS A 56 -8.96 -6.63 -18.24
N ALA A 57 -7.74 -6.21 -18.54
CA ALA A 57 -7.13 -4.97 -18.06
C ALA A 57 -7.91 -3.68 -18.37
N PRO A 58 -8.61 -3.51 -19.52
CA PRO A 58 -9.33 -2.28 -19.82
C PRO A 58 -10.42 -1.90 -18.82
N ARG A 59 -10.89 -2.86 -18.01
CA ARG A 59 -11.90 -2.61 -16.95
C ARG A 59 -11.29 -2.27 -15.60
N PHE A 60 -9.97 -2.33 -15.49
CA PHE A 60 -9.21 -2.22 -14.25
C PHE A 60 -7.96 -1.38 -14.50
N THR A 61 -8.14 -0.11 -14.89
CA THR A 61 -7.05 0.83 -15.12
C THR A 61 -6.65 1.55 -13.82
N GLY A 62 -5.47 2.16 -13.82
CA GLY A 62 -4.99 2.95 -12.67
C GLY A 62 -4.43 2.13 -11.49
N ILE A 63 -4.39 0.80 -11.59
CA ILE A 63 -3.82 -0.05 -10.53
C ILE A 63 -2.29 0.10 -10.50
N ARG A 64 -1.78 0.62 -9.39
CA ARG A 64 -0.34 0.80 -9.14
C ARG A 64 0.15 -0.06 -7.97
N ILE A 65 1.42 -0.46 -8.02
CA ILE A 65 2.11 -1.03 -6.86
C ILE A 65 2.69 0.12 -6.04
N LEU A 66 2.34 0.18 -4.77
CA LEU A 66 2.88 1.15 -3.84
C LEU A 66 4.31 0.77 -3.46
N SER A 67 5.18 1.76 -3.35
CA SER A 67 6.54 1.61 -2.81
C SER A 67 6.50 1.92 -1.31
N GLN A 68 6.07 0.93 -0.54
CA GLN A 68 5.86 1.00 0.91
C GLN A 68 7.18 0.83 1.66
N ASP A 69 7.18 1.20 2.95
CA ASP A 69 8.30 0.85 3.82
C ASP A 69 8.40 -0.68 4.00
N ALA A 70 9.61 -1.22 3.91
CA ALA A 70 9.86 -2.66 3.94
C ALA A 70 9.48 -3.30 5.28
N TRP A 71 9.70 -2.58 6.39
CA TRP A 71 9.40 -3.06 7.73
C TRP A 71 7.90 -3.08 8.00
N GLU A 72 7.19 -2.00 7.64
CA GLU A 72 5.73 -1.95 7.68
C GLU A 72 5.10 -3.06 6.82
N THR A 73 5.61 -3.22 5.59
CA THR A 73 5.14 -4.25 4.66
C THR A 73 5.32 -5.65 5.26
N LEU A 74 6.49 -5.94 5.80
CA LEU A 74 6.84 -7.23 6.40
C LEU A 74 5.86 -7.63 7.52
N LEU A 75 5.66 -6.76 8.51
CA LEU A 75 4.78 -7.06 9.63
C LEU A 75 3.30 -7.12 9.21
N SER A 76 2.89 -6.26 8.27
CA SER A 76 1.54 -6.28 7.69
C SER A 76 1.24 -7.60 6.98
N PHE A 77 2.20 -8.14 6.22
CA PHE A 77 2.01 -9.43 5.55
C PHE A 77 2.17 -10.64 6.48
N ILE A 78 2.95 -10.56 7.56
CA ILE A 78 2.90 -11.56 8.64
C ILE A 78 1.48 -11.61 9.24
N CYS A 79 0.86 -10.45 9.49
CA CYS A 79 -0.54 -10.32 9.92
C CYS A 79 -1.53 -10.92 8.91
N SER A 80 -1.18 -10.87 7.62
CA SER A 80 -2.04 -11.33 6.54
C SER A 80 -2.26 -12.83 6.50
N SER A 81 -1.27 -13.64 6.92
CA SER A 81 -1.15 -15.10 6.63
C SER A 81 -2.49 -15.86 6.52
N ASN A 82 -3.02 -16.64 7.45
CA ASN A 82 -4.36 -17.23 7.28
C ASN A 82 -5.46 -16.25 7.76
N ASN A 83 -5.77 -15.17 7.02
CA ASN A 83 -6.59 -14.06 7.51
C ASN A 83 -7.47 -13.38 6.42
N ASN A 84 -8.22 -12.34 6.81
CA ASN A 84 -8.99 -11.48 5.90
C ASN A 84 -8.66 -10.00 6.09
N ILE A 85 -8.89 -9.19 5.04
CA ILE A 85 -8.50 -7.77 4.98
C ILE A 85 -9.03 -6.98 6.18
N SER A 86 -10.32 -7.11 6.53
CA SER A 86 -10.89 -6.35 7.66
C SER A 86 -10.19 -6.62 8.99
N ARG A 87 -9.84 -7.88 9.26
CA ARG A 87 -9.10 -8.23 10.48
C ARG A 87 -7.64 -7.79 10.41
N ILE A 88 -7.00 -7.89 9.25
CA ILE A 88 -5.61 -7.43 9.05
C ILE A 88 -5.51 -5.94 9.32
N SER A 89 -6.38 -5.12 8.74
CA SER A 89 -6.40 -3.66 8.96
C SER A 89 -6.52 -3.30 10.44
N LYS A 90 -7.39 -3.99 11.18
CA LYS A 90 -7.52 -3.80 12.64
C LYS A 90 -6.27 -4.21 13.40
N MET A 91 -5.62 -5.30 13.00
CA MET A 91 -4.38 -5.74 13.63
C MET A 91 -3.26 -4.71 13.41
N VAL A 92 -3.08 -4.24 12.18
CA VAL A 92 -2.07 -3.22 11.85
C VAL A 92 -2.35 -1.91 12.60
N HIS A 93 -3.60 -1.43 12.59
CA HIS A 93 -3.98 -0.24 13.35
C HIS A 93 -3.69 -0.38 14.86
N ASN A 94 -4.06 -1.51 15.47
CA ASN A 94 -3.75 -1.78 16.89
C ASN A 94 -2.24 -1.84 17.15
N LEU A 95 -1.46 -2.29 16.17
CA LEU A 95 -0.01 -2.31 16.29
C LEU A 95 0.55 -0.88 16.40
N CYS A 96 0.10 0.02 15.51
CA CYS A 96 0.47 1.44 15.54
C CYS A 96 0.01 2.13 16.84
N VAL A 97 -1.26 1.96 17.23
CA VAL A 97 -1.80 2.60 18.46
C VAL A 97 -1.04 2.19 19.73
N HIS A 98 -0.61 0.93 19.83
CA HIS A 98 0.02 0.41 21.06
C HIS A 98 1.55 0.51 21.09
N TYR A 99 2.21 0.58 19.94
CA TYR A 99 3.68 0.53 19.86
C TYR A 99 4.29 1.62 18.98
N GLY A 100 3.47 2.31 18.19
CA GLY A 100 3.88 3.38 17.29
C GLY A 100 3.96 4.74 17.99
N PRO A 101 4.92 5.60 17.60
CA PRO A 101 5.00 6.96 18.12
C PRO A 101 3.78 7.77 17.67
N LEU A 102 3.31 8.69 18.53
CA LEU A 102 2.25 9.62 18.18
C LEU A 102 2.79 10.64 17.16
N VAL A 103 2.14 10.75 16.01
CA VAL A 103 2.47 11.74 14.97
C VAL A 103 1.67 13.03 15.21
N GLY A 104 0.40 12.89 15.55
CA GLY A 104 -0.50 14.01 15.77
C GLY A 104 -1.94 13.57 15.97
N GLN A 105 -2.85 14.53 15.94
CA GLN A 105 -4.27 14.30 16.17
C GLN A 105 -5.09 15.10 15.15
N ILE A 106 -6.10 14.46 14.56
CA ILE A 106 -7.07 15.11 13.68
C ILE A 106 -8.45 14.91 14.30
N GLY A 107 -9.06 16.00 14.77
CA GLY A 107 -10.28 15.92 15.59
C GLY A 107 -10.01 15.17 16.89
N ASP A 108 -10.76 14.11 17.16
CA ASP A 108 -10.60 13.26 18.35
C ASP A 108 -9.74 12.00 18.10
N GLU A 109 -9.21 11.83 16.88
CA GLU A 109 -8.46 10.64 16.48
C GLU A 109 -6.95 10.88 16.53
N ALA A 110 -6.26 10.09 17.35
CA ALA A 110 -4.80 10.09 17.44
C ALA A 110 -4.19 9.22 16.34
N PHE A 111 -3.28 9.79 15.56
CA PHE A 111 -2.56 9.12 14.49
C PHE A 111 -1.17 8.71 14.98
N HIS A 112 -0.91 7.41 14.93
CA HIS A 112 0.36 6.81 15.31
C HIS A 112 1.09 6.31 14.07
N ASP A 113 2.41 6.51 14.05
CA ASP A 113 3.27 5.95 13.03
C ASP A 113 3.42 4.43 13.22
N PHE A 114 4.02 3.76 12.24
CA PHE A 114 4.36 2.35 12.38
C PHE A 114 5.47 2.14 13.43
N PRO A 115 5.37 1.14 14.32
CA PRO A 115 6.40 0.92 15.35
C PRO A 115 7.74 0.51 14.76
N SER A 116 8.84 0.98 15.36
CA SER A 116 10.18 0.50 15.00
C SER A 116 10.42 -0.96 15.38
N PRO A 117 11.39 -1.65 14.76
CA PRO A 117 11.81 -2.99 15.19
C PRO A 117 12.13 -3.08 16.68
N GLN A 118 12.77 -2.05 17.24
CA GLN A 118 13.16 -1.98 18.65
C GLN A 118 11.94 -1.90 19.57
N ALA A 119 10.88 -1.18 19.20
CA ALA A 119 9.65 -1.08 19.97
C ALA A 119 8.94 -2.45 20.12
N LEU A 120 9.16 -3.36 19.17
CA LEU A 120 8.54 -4.69 19.14
C LEU A 120 9.46 -5.83 19.62
N ALA A 121 10.70 -5.54 19.98
CA ALA A 121 11.69 -6.53 20.46
C ALA A 121 11.63 -6.78 21.98
N GLY A 122 10.66 -6.21 22.69
CA GLY A 122 10.53 -6.37 24.14
C GLY A 122 10.05 -7.77 24.58
N LYS A 123 10.55 -8.28 25.72
CA LYS A 123 10.18 -9.61 26.27
C LYS A 123 8.67 -9.81 26.49
N LYS A 124 7.90 -8.74 26.71
CA LYS A 124 6.44 -8.80 26.95
C LYS A 124 5.59 -8.61 25.68
N VAL A 125 6.21 -8.29 24.53
CA VAL A 125 5.50 -7.94 23.30
C VAL A 125 4.64 -9.09 22.79
N GLU A 126 5.18 -10.32 22.75
CA GLU A 126 4.40 -11.49 22.32
C GLU A 126 3.13 -11.67 23.15
N ALA A 127 3.25 -11.67 24.48
CA ALA A 127 2.12 -11.85 25.39
C ALA A 127 1.07 -10.77 25.17
N ARG A 128 1.49 -9.50 25.06
CA ARG A 128 0.58 -8.38 24.82
C ARG A 128 -0.09 -8.46 23.44
N LEU A 129 0.62 -8.84 22.38
CA LEU A 129 0.03 -9.04 21.06
C LEU A 129 -1.00 -10.18 21.05
N ARG A 130 -0.82 -11.23 21.87
CA ARG A 130 -1.82 -12.28 22.04
C ARG A 130 -3.10 -11.74 22.67
N GLU A 131 -2.99 -10.90 23.69
CA GLU A 131 -4.14 -10.20 24.30
C GLU A 131 -4.88 -9.30 23.29
N LEU A 132 -4.13 -8.66 22.40
CA LEU A 132 -4.66 -7.83 21.31
C LEU A 132 -5.24 -8.64 20.13
N GLY A 133 -5.28 -9.97 20.22
CA GLY A 133 -5.95 -10.83 19.24
C GLY A 133 -5.12 -11.21 18.01
N PHE A 134 -3.78 -11.06 18.06
CA PHE A 134 -2.89 -11.48 16.96
C PHE A 134 -2.76 -13.01 16.86
N GLY A 135 -3.13 -13.74 17.91
CA GLY A 135 -3.07 -15.20 17.95
C GLY A 135 -1.65 -15.72 17.80
N TYR A 136 -1.45 -16.78 16.99
CA TYR A 136 -0.12 -17.37 16.79
C TYR A 136 0.90 -16.42 16.14
N ARG A 137 0.42 -15.40 15.42
CA ARG A 137 1.28 -14.41 14.74
C ARG A 137 2.00 -13.47 15.70
N ALA A 138 1.51 -13.35 16.93
CA ALA A 138 2.18 -12.59 17.97
C ALA A 138 3.64 -13.04 18.15
N LYS A 139 3.86 -14.36 18.11
CA LYS A 139 5.20 -14.94 18.19
C LYS A 139 6.05 -14.56 16.98
N TYR A 140 5.48 -14.65 15.78
CA TYR A 140 6.17 -14.32 14.53
C TYR A 140 6.66 -12.87 14.50
N ILE A 141 5.80 -11.94 14.93
CA ILE A 141 6.13 -10.51 15.02
C ILE A 141 7.25 -10.29 16.04
N ALA A 142 7.13 -10.83 17.25
CA ALA A 142 8.14 -10.66 18.29
C ALA A 142 9.51 -11.26 17.90
N ASP A 143 9.52 -12.48 17.34
CA ASP A 143 10.74 -13.13 16.84
C ASP A 143 11.38 -12.32 15.70
N THR A 144 10.56 -11.83 14.76
CA THR A 144 11.01 -11.04 13.60
C THR A 144 11.60 -9.72 14.06
N ALA A 145 10.93 -9.00 14.97
CA ALA A 145 11.44 -7.77 15.55
C ALA A 145 12.77 -7.99 16.28
N MET A 146 12.90 -9.07 17.07
CA MET A 146 14.16 -9.46 17.70
C MET A 146 15.27 -9.77 16.69
N MET A 147 14.95 -10.48 15.60
CA MET A 147 15.94 -10.81 14.58
C MET A 147 16.44 -9.56 13.85
N VAL A 148 15.53 -8.69 13.42
CA VAL A 148 15.87 -7.45 12.69
C VAL A 148 16.58 -6.43 13.59
N SER A 149 16.18 -6.29 14.86
CA SER A 149 16.74 -5.26 15.75
C SER A 149 18.01 -5.65 16.50
N MET A 150 18.24 -6.95 16.76
CA MET A 150 19.33 -7.40 17.64
C MET A 150 20.29 -8.41 17.00
N LYS A 151 19.88 -9.16 15.97
CA LYS A 151 20.71 -10.23 15.38
C LYS A 151 21.30 -9.85 14.04
N GLN A 152 20.55 -9.12 13.24
CA GLN A 152 21.00 -8.63 11.94
C GLN A 152 21.72 -7.29 12.09
N PRO A 153 22.64 -6.96 11.16
CA PRO A 153 23.27 -5.64 11.16
C PRO A 153 22.25 -4.53 10.90
N GLU A 154 22.57 -3.31 11.32
CA GLU A 154 21.78 -2.13 11.03
C GLU A 154 21.59 -1.96 9.51
N GLY A 155 20.38 -1.65 9.08
CA GLY A 155 20.05 -1.53 7.66
C GLY A 155 19.95 -2.86 6.90
N TRP A 156 19.96 -4.03 7.58
CA TRP A 156 19.90 -5.33 6.91
C TRP A 156 18.68 -5.46 5.99
N LEU A 157 17.49 -5.11 6.46
CA LEU A 157 16.25 -5.23 5.68
C LEU A 157 16.29 -4.30 4.46
N GLU A 158 16.75 -3.06 4.66
CA GLU A 158 16.94 -2.07 3.62
C GLU A 158 17.96 -2.54 2.57
N SER A 159 19.00 -3.26 3.00
CA SER A 159 20.01 -3.84 2.11
C SER A 159 19.46 -4.89 1.15
N LEU A 160 18.24 -5.40 1.40
CA LEU A 160 17.54 -6.34 0.52
C LEU A 160 16.75 -5.65 -0.61
N SER A 161 16.72 -4.30 -0.62
CA SER A 161 15.97 -3.52 -1.61
C SER A 161 16.57 -3.64 -3.00
N ASN A 162 15.70 -3.53 -4.01
CA ASN A 162 16.09 -3.43 -5.41
C ASN A 162 16.94 -2.17 -5.63
N PRO A 163 18.20 -2.29 -6.10
CA PRO A 163 19.06 -1.14 -6.38
C PRO A 163 18.47 -0.17 -7.42
N GLU A 164 17.62 -0.64 -8.34
CA GLU A 164 16.97 0.18 -9.37
C GLU A 164 15.68 0.86 -8.86
N ASN A 165 15.16 0.42 -7.71
CA ASN A 165 14.01 1.00 -7.07
C ASN A 165 14.16 0.95 -5.54
N PRO A 166 15.15 1.67 -4.98
CA PRO A 166 15.42 1.64 -3.54
C PRO A 166 14.30 2.35 -2.77
N ARG A 167 14.21 2.07 -1.46
CA ARG A 167 13.31 2.78 -0.55
C ARG A 167 13.50 4.29 -0.65
N TRP A 168 12.42 5.05 -0.44
CA TRP A 168 12.53 6.46 -0.09
C TRP A 168 13.33 6.63 1.21
N ALA A 169 14.53 7.19 1.09
CA ALA A 169 15.37 7.55 2.21
C ALA A 169 16.12 8.84 1.85
N PRO A 170 15.77 9.99 2.46
CA PRO A 170 16.64 11.15 2.38
C PRO A 170 17.93 10.85 3.16
N GLY A 171 19.00 10.51 2.43
CA GLY A 171 20.33 10.24 2.97
C GLY A 171 20.69 8.75 3.11
N SER A 172 21.93 8.43 2.69
CA SER A 172 22.69 7.17 2.87
C SER A 172 21.88 5.85 2.85
N VAL A 173 21.72 5.28 1.65
CA VAL A 173 21.30 3.89 1.48
C VAL A 173 22.45 2.98 1.90
N ALA A 174 22.19 1.93 2.69
CA ALA A 174 23.18 0.90 2.99
C ALA A 174 23.64 0.24 1.67
N THR A 175 24.85 0.59 1.21
CA THR A 175 25.42 0.06 -0.02
C THR A 175 26.03 -1.31 0.23
N ARG A 176 25.57 -2.33 -0.50
CA ARG A 176 26.26 -3.62 -0.58
C ARG A 176 27.36 -3.53 -1.64
N ASP A 177 28.49 -4.19 -1.40
CA ASP A 177 29.60 -4.26 -2.38
C ASP A 177 29.17 -4.91 -3.71
N LYS A 178 28.18 -5.80 -3.65
CA LYS A 178 27.56 -6.43 -4.82
C LYS A 178 26.05 -6.20 -4.80
N PRO A 179 25.44 -5.83 -5.94
CA PRO A 179 23.99 -5.76 -6.08
C PRO A 179 23.36 -7.08 -5.66
N ILE A 180 22.41 -7.02 -4.73
CA ILE A 180 21.59 -8.19 -4.38
C ILE A 180 20.58 -8.45 -5.49
N THR A 181 20.17 -9.70 -5.67
CA THR A 181 19.09 -10.10 -6.58
C THR A 181 17.78 -10.31 -5.86
N TYR A 182 16.64 -10.25 -6.57
CA TYR A 182 15.33 -10.62 -6.04
C TYR A 182 15.35 -11.98 -5.32
N LYS A 183 15.96 -13.01 -5.93
CA LYS A 183 16.02 -14.36 -5.34
C LYS A 183 16.78 -14.38 -4.01
N GLN A 184 17.87 -13.62 -3.91
CA GLN A 184 18.63 -13.51 -2.65
C GLN A 184 17.82 -12.77 -1.59
N ALA A 185 17.19 -11.64 -1.94
CA ALA A 185 16.30 -10.92 -1.03
C ALA A 185 15.16 -11.81 -0.52
N HIS A 186 14.56 -12.60 -1.41
CA HIS A 186 13.49 -13.56 -1.05
C HIS A 186 13.98 -14.64 -0.08
N GLU A 187 15.10 -15.29 -0.35
CA GLU A 187 15.65 -16.35 0.52
C GLU A 187 16.10 -15.80 1.90
N GLU A 188 16.62 -14.57 1.97
CA GLU A 188 16.93 -13.89 3.24
C GLU A 188 15.66 -13.64 4.08
N LEU A 189 14.56 -13.24 3.45
CA LEU A 189 13.27 -13.04 4.13
C LEU A 189 12.69 -14.36 4.67
N LEU A 190 12.93 -15.49 4.00
CA LEU A 190 12.45 -16.81 4.46
C LEU A 190 13.09 -17.28 5.77
N LEU A 191 14.18 -16.65 6.22
CA LEU A 191 14.78 -16.92 7.53
C LEU A 191 13.93 -16.39 8.69
N LEU A 192 12.99 -15.48 8.42
CA LEU A 192 12.16 -14.82 9.42
C LEU A 192 10.98 -15.71 9.85
N SER A 193 10.68 -15.67 11.16
CA SER A 193 9.58 -16.42 11.77
C SER A 193 8.24 -15.98 11.18
N GLY A 194 7.48 -16.91 10.60
CA GLY A 194 6.18 -16.62 10.01
C GLY A 194 6.22 -16.07 8.58
N VAL A 195 7.40 -15.98 7.95
CA VAL A 195 7.56 -15.58 6.56
C VAL A 195 7.72 -16.82 5.68
N GLY A 196 6.66 -17.12 4.91
CA GLY A 196 6.72 -18.12 3.83
C GLY A 196 6.89 -17.47 2.45
N PRO A 197 7.00 -18.27 1.37
CA PRO A 197 7.27 -17.77 0.02
C PRO A 197 6.35 -16.64 -0.43
N LYS A 198 5.05 -16.76 -0.18
CA LYS A 198 4.06 -15.72 -0.51
C LYS A 198 4.29 -14.41 0.26
N VAL A 199 4.60 -14.50 1.56
CA VAL A 199 4.86 -13.31 2.39
C VAL A 199 6.15 -12.64 1.91
N ALA A 200 7.21 -13.41 1.68
CA ALA A 200 8.46 -12.91 1.14
C ALA A 200 8.26 -12.19 -0.21
N ASP A 201 7.50 -12.77 -1.15
CA ASP A 201 7.19 -12.11 -2.42
C ASP A 201 6.36 -10.84 -2.26
N CYS A 202 5.41 -10.80 -1.32
CA CYS A 202 4.67 -9.56 -1.04
C CYS A 202 5.61 -8.46 -0.55
N VAL A 203 6.56 -8.79 0.33
CA VAL A 203 7.57 -7.83 0.82
C VAL A 203 8.53 -7.42 -0.29
N CYS A 204 8.98 -8.37 -1.12
CA CYS A 204 9.80 -8.08 -2.30
C CYS A 204 9.10 -7.09 -3.24
N LEU A 205 7.83 -7.34 -3.57
CA LEU A 205 7.05 -6.53 -4.52
C LEU A 205 6.71 -5.14 -3.99
N MET A 206 6.19 -5.05 -2.77
CA MET A 206 5.58 -3.82 -2.24
C MET A 206 6.50 -3.04 -1.30
N GLY A 207 7.47 -3.69 -0.66
CA GLY A 207 8.36 -3.05 0.33
C GLY A 207 9.81 -2.88 -0.12
N LEU A 208 10.30 -3.77 -0.98
CA LEU A 208 11.70 -3.78 -1.43
C LEU A 208 11.89 -3.42 -2.91
N GLY A 209 10.81 -3.10 -3.65
CA GLY A 209 10.90 -2.59 -5.02
C GLY A 209 11.21 -3.64 -6.10
N TRP A 210 11.15 -4.94 -5.79
CA TRP A 210 11.33 -6.03 -6.75
C TRP A 210 10.06 -6.28 -7.55
N SER A 211 9.85 -5.51 -8.62
CA SER A 211 8.64 -5.56 -9.46
C SER A 211 8.42 -6.90 -10.18
N GLU A 212 9.46 -7.75 -10.26
CA GLU A 212 9.42 -9.10 -10.81
C GLU A 212 8.87 -10.16 -9.82
N ALA A 213 8.74 -9.81 -8.54
CA ALA A 213 8.25 -10.72 -7.51
C ALA A 213 6.74 -10.98 -7.72
N VAL A 214 6.35 -12.25 -7.79
CA VAL A 214 4.97 -12.66 -8.05
C VAL A 214 4.44 -13.43 -6.83
N PRO A 215 3.69 -12.81 -5.92
CA PRO A 215 3.14 -13.50 -4.76
C PRO A 215 2.09 -14.53 -5.18
N VAL A 216 2.36 -15.83 -4.99
CA VAL A 216 1.44 -16.89 -5.39
C VAL A 216 0.63 -17.38 -4.19
N ASP A 217 -0.63 -16.93 -4.10
CA ASP A 217 -1.60 -17.47 -3.16
C ASP A 217 -2.57 -18.48 -3.84
N THR A 218 -3.59 -18.90 -3.10
CA THR A 218 -4.61 -19.83 -3.62
C THR A 218 -5.41 -19.26 -4.78
N HIS A 219 -5.64 -17.94 -4.83
CA HIS A 219 -6.35 -17.28 -5.93
C HIS A 219 -5.45 -17.16 -7.17
N VAL A 220 -4.19 -16.78 -7.00
CA VAL A 220 -3.21 -16.74 -8.09
C VAL A 220 -3.02 -18.13 -8.70
N TRP A 221 -2.96 -19.17 -7.86
CA TRP A 221 -2.93 -20.55 -8.32
C TRP A 221 -4.18 -20.95 -9.12
N GLN A 222 -5.37 -20.51 -8.70
CA GLN A 222 -6.61 -20.73 -9.46
C GLN A 222 -6.60 -20.01 -10.80
N ILE A 223 -6.06 -18.78 -10.86
CA ILE A 223 -5.90 -18.00 -12.10
C ILE A 223 -4.94 -18.72 -13.05
N ALA A 224 -3.77 -19.15 -12.56
CA ALA A 224 -2.79 -19.89 -13.35
C ALA A 224 -3.40 -21.15 -13.99
N GLN A 225 -4.17 -21.94 -13.24
CA GLN A 225 -4.83 -23.13 -13.77
C GLN A 225 -5.97 -22.80 -14.74
N ARG A 226 -6.86 -21.87 -14.39
CA ARG A 226 -8.08 -21.57 -15.15
C ARG A 226 -7.78 -20.83 -16.44
N ASP A 227 -6.95 -19.79 -16.37
CA ASP A 227 -6.73 -18.86 -17.47
C ASP A 227 -5.50 -19.23 -18.31
N TYR A 228 -4.46 -19.79 -17.68
CA TYR A 228 -3.19 -20.13 -18.35
C TYR A 228 -2.98 -21.63 -18.54
N ARG A 229 -3.96 -22.45 -18.11
CA ARG A 229 -3.92 -23.93 -18.21
C ARG A 229 -2.67 -24.52 -17.55
N PHE A 230 -2.13 -23.82 -16.55
CA PHE A 230 -0.91 -24.21 -15.86
C PHE A 230 -1.16 -25.44 -14.97
N GLY A 231 -0.23 -26.40 -14.96
CA GLY A 231 -0.19 -27.49 -13.99
C GLY A 231 -1.49 -28.29 -13.82
N LYS A 232 -1.89 -29.09 -14.81
CA LYS A 232 -3.00 -30.07 -14.68
C LYS A 232 -2.66 -31.28 -13.78
N THR A 233 -1.83 -31.08 -12.76
CA THR A 233 -1.23 -32.16 -11.96
C THR A 233 -2.10 -32.49 -10.75
N LYS A 234 -2.37 -33.79 -10.50
CA LYS A 234 -3.24 -34.30 -9.42
C LYS A 234 -2.65 -34.17 -8.00
N THR A 235 -1.55 -33.44 -7.81
CA THR A 235 -0.88 -33.31 -6.51
C THR A 235 -1.62 -32.35 -5.60
N LYS A 236 -2.07 -32.84 -4.44
CA LYS A 236 -2.85 -32.05 -3.45
C LYS A 236 -2.02 -31.01 -2.69
N THR A 237 -0.69 -31.10 -2.72
CA THR A 237 0.21 -30.25 -1.91
C THR A 237 0.94 -29.25 -2.80
N PHE A 238 0.91 -27.97 -2.40
CA PHE A 238 1.62 -26.89 -3.07
C PHE A 238 3.11 -26.92 -2.69
N SER A 239 3.97 -27.48 -3.54
CA SER A 239 5.42 -27.57 -3.28
C SER A 239 6.14 -26.26 -3.62
N LYS A 240 7.34 -26.05 -3.07
CA LYS A 240 8.22 -24.91 -3.44
C LYS A 240 8.48 -24.86 -4.94
N ALA A 241 8.80 -26.00 -5.57
CA ALA A 241 9.01 -26.07 -7.00
C ALA A 241 7.78 -25.65 -7.82
N MET A 242 6.57 -26.00 -7.35
CA MET A 242 5.34 -25.56 -8.01
C MET A 242 5.10 -24.06 -7.81
N TYR A 243 5.34 -23.54 -6.60
CA TYR A 243 5.32 -22.10 -6.32
C TYR A 243 6.25 -21.33 -7.27
N ASP A 244 7.51 -21.74 -7.34
CA ASP A 244 8.55 -21.12 -8.16
C ASP A 244 8.16 -21.17 -9.65
N SER A 245 7.65 -22.32 -10.12
CA SER A 245 7.24 -22.49 -11.52
C SER A 245 6.09 -21.56 -11.95
N VAL A 246 5.16 -21.24 -11.04
CA VAL A 246 4.05 -20.31 -11.33
C VAL A 246 4.59 -18.88 -11.44
N GLY A 247 5.47 -18.48 -10.52
CA GLY A 247 6.12 -17.18 -10.58
C GLY A 247 6.97 -17.03 -11.85
N ASP A 248 7.77 -18.03 -12.19
CA ASP A 248 8.62 -18.04 -13.39
C ASP A 248 7.78 -17.95 -14.66
N HIS A 249 6.65 -18.65 -14.72
CA HIS A 249 5.72 -18.56 -15.85
C HIS A 249 5.22 -17.14 -16.06
N PHE A 250 4.79 -16.44 -15.00
CA PHE A 250 4.32 -15.07 -15.11
C PHE A 250 5.44 -14.07 -15.40
N ARG A 251 6.65 -14.28 -14.87
CA ARG A 251 7.84 -13.49 -15.24
C ARG A 251 8.22 -13.64 -16.71
N GLN A 252 8.10 -14.84 -17.28
CA GLN A 252 8.33 -15.07 -18.71
C GLN A 252 7.34 -14.32 -19.61
N ILE A 253 6.11 -14.14 -19.14
CA ILE A 253 5.05 -13.44 -19.90
C ILE A 253 5.19 -11.92 -19.78
N TRP A 254 5.33 -11.39 -18.57
CA TRP A 254 5.23 -9.94 -18.32
C TRP A 254 6.56 -9.26 -18.06
N GLY A 255 7.66 -10.01 -17.97
CA GLY A 255 9.00 -9.47 -17.82
C GLY A 255 9.26 -8.84 -16.44
N PRO A 256 10.06 -7.76 -16.38
CA PRO A 256 10.56 -7.19 -15.12
C PRO A 256 9.48 -6.64 -14.16
N GLN A 257 8.26 -6.40 -14.65
CA GLN A 257 7.14 -5.90 -13.84
C GLN A 257 6.01 -6.93 -13.68
N ALA A 258 6.34 -8.23 -13.73
CA ALA A 258 5.36 -9.30 -13.65
C ALA A 258 4.50 -9.29 -12.38
N GLY A 259 5.04 -8.88 -11.23
CA GLY A 259 4.26 -8.74 -9.99
C GLY A 259 3.16 -7.67 -10.10
N TRP A 260 3.46 -6.60 -10.85
CA TRP A 260 2.50 -5.52 -11.11
C TRP A 260 1.39 -5.99 -12.04
N ALA A 261 1.74 -6.59 -13.18
CA ALA A 261 0.77 -7.15 -14.13
C ALA A 261 -0.14 -8.20 -13.46
N GLN A 262 0.45 -9.07 -12.64
CA GLN A 262 -0.28 -10.07 -11.87
C GLN A 262 -1.27 -9.41 -10.89
N SER A 263 -0.91 -8.30 -10.25
CA SER A 263 -1.78 -7.57 -9.31
C SER A 263 -3.00 -6.95 -9.99
N VAL A 264 -2.87 -6.50 -11.25
CA VAL A 264 -4.03 -6.06 -12.08
C VAL A 264 -5.01 -7.22 -12.26
N LEU A 265 -4.52 -8.39 -12.67
CA LEU A 265 -5.36 -9.56 -12.89
C LEU A 265 -5.95 -10.14 -11.60
N PHE A 266 -5.21 -10.07 -10.50
CA PHE A 266 -5.72 -10.44 -9.19
C PHE A 266 -6.90 -9.56 -8.80
N THR A 267 -6.75 -8.24 -8.92
CA THR A 267 -7.80 -7.25 -8.64
C THR A 267 -9.04 -7.51 -9.51
N ALA A 268 -8.83 -7.80 -10.79
CA ALA A 268 -9.91 -8.13 -11.72
C ALA A 268 -10.72 -9.39 -11.32
N ASN A 269 -10.15 -10.28 -10.53
CA ASN A 269 -10.78 -11.53 -10.08
C ASN A 269 -11.38 -11.44 -8.66
N LEU A 270 -11.11 -10.39 -7.90
CA LEU A 270 -11.75 -10.17 -6.62
C LEU A 270 -13.21 -9.80 -6.83
N LYS A 271 -14.13 -10.57 -6.22
CA LYS A 271 -15.59 -10.42 -6.43
C LYS A 271 -16.08 -8.98 -6.23
N SER A 272 -15.62 -8.32 -5.16
CA SER A 272 -15.98 -6.94 -4.83
C SER A 272 -15.64 -5.94 -5.94
N PHE A 273 -14.53 -6.14 -6.64
CA PHE A 273 -14.09 -5.25 -7.71
C PHE A 273 -14.64 -5.67 -9.07
N SER A 274 -14.85 -6.97 -9.31
CA SER A 274 -15.50 -7.46 -10.52
C SER A 274 -16.95 -6.97 -10.67
N GLU A 275 -17.65 -6.80 -9.54
CA GLU A 275 -19.02 -6.25 -9.50
C GLU A 275 -19.03 -4.74 -9.74
N GLN A 276 -18.08 -4.00 -9.13
CA GLN A 276 -17.92 -2.55 -9.36
C GLN A 276 -17.56 -2.24 -10.82
N ALA A 277 -16.67 -3.02 -11.44
CA ALA A 277 -16.34 -2.87 -12.86
C ALA A 277 -17.47 -3.31 -13.81
N ALA A 278 -18.50 -4.00 -13.32
CA ALA A 278 -19.71 -4.37 -14.06
C ALA A 278 -20.84 -3.34 -13.94
N ALA A 279 -20.77 -2.44 -12.97
CA ALA A 279 -21.56 -1.22 -12.98
C ALA A 279 -21.03 -0.31 -14.09
N LYS A 280 -21.92 0.24 -14.93
CA LYS A 280 -21.52 1.19 -15.98
C LYS A 280 -20.83 2.40 -15.34
N PRO A 281 -19.75 2.95 -15.93
CA PRO A 281 -19.22 4.23 -15.47
C PRO A 281 -20.28 5.31 -15.74
N GLU A 282 -20.76 5.97 -14.67
CA GLU A 282 -21.31 7.31 -14.82
C GLU A 282 -20.14 8.19 -15.26
N THR A 283 -20.20 8.70 -16.49
CA THR A 283 -19.26 9.70 -17.00
C THR A 283 -19.46 10.98 -16.21
N THR A 284 -18.64 11.19 -15.18
CA THR A 284 -18.48 12.51 -14.58
C THR A 284 -17.49 13.30 -15.42
N GLU A 285 -17.98 14.15 -16.31
CA GLU A 285 -17.16 15.14 -17.01
C GLU A 285 -16.65 16.16 -15.99
N ILE A 286 -15.34 16.12 -15.69
CA ILE A 286 -14.68 17.15 -14.89
C ILE A 286 -14.26 18.26 -15.86
N ALA A 287 -15.05 19.32 -15.95
CA ALA A 287 -14.67 20.54 -16.64
C ALA A 287 -13.75 21.37 -15.74
N ILE A 288 -12.47 21.48 -16.11
CA ILE A 288 -11.50 22.36 -15.44
C ILE A 288 -11.59 23.73 -16.11
N GLU A 289 -12.18 24.72 -15.44
CA GLU A 289 -12.25 26.10 -15.91
C GLU A 289 -11.20 26.93 -15.17
N VAL A 290 -10.09 27.25 -15.85
CA VAL A 290 -9.03 28.10 -15.30
C VAL A 290 -9.45 29.56 -15.45
N LYS A 291 -9.65 30.27 -14.34
CA LYS A 291 -9.86 31.72 -14.33
C LYS A 291 -8.62 32.41 -13.75
N GLU A 292 -7.97 33.23 -14.57
CA GLU A 292 -6.98 34.20 -14.10
C GLU A 292 -7.70 35.43 -13.54
N GLU A 293 -7.58 35.68 -12.25
CA GLU A 293 -7.93 36.98 -11.66
C GLU A 293 -6.66 37.79 -11.38
N VAL A 294 -6.59 39.00 -11.95
CA VAL A 294 -5.53 39.98 -11.71
C VAL A 294 -5.97 40.88 -10.57
N ILE A 295 -5.28 40.80 -9.43
CA ILE A 295 -5.47 41.72 -8.30
C ILE A 295 -4.44 42.85 -8.41
N GLU A 296 -4.88 44.07 -8.71
CA GLU A 296 -4.06 45.27 -8.60
C GLU A 296 -4.17 45.85 -7.17
N GLU A 297 -3.13 45.68 -6.36
CA GLU A 297 -2.97 46.46 -5.12
C GLU A 297 -2.26 47.78 -5.42
N SER A 298 -2.96 48.90 -5.19
CA SER A 298 -2.36 50.23 -5.19
C SER A 298 -1.73 50.52 -3.83
N SER A 299 -0.39 50.53 -3.75
CA SER A 299 0.34 51.21 -2.67
C SER A 299 1.25 52.29 -3.26
N LEU A 300 1.21 53.46 -2.63
CA LEU A 300 1.99 54.63 -3.02
C LEU A 300 3.49 54.33 -2.77
N ILE A 301 4.31 54.69 -3.77
CA ILE A 301 5.80 54.70 -3.78
C ILE A 301 6.46 53.40 -4.32
N THR A 302 6.53 53.34 -5.66
CA THR A 302 7.63 52.84 -6.51
C THR A 302 8.29 51.49 -6.20
N ARG A 303 7.62 50.37 -6.51
CA ARG A 303 8.16 49.16 -7.20
C ARG A 303 7.04 48.12 -7.44
N LYS A 304 6.69 47.85 -8.71
CA LYS A 304 5.72 46.81 -9.09
C LYS A 304 6.29 45.41 -8.83
N ARG A 305 5.69 44.63 -7.92
CA ARG A 305 5.87 43.17 -7.82
C ARG A 305 4.62 42.50 -8.37
N ARG A 306 4.80 41.54 -9.30
CA ARG A 306 3.74 40.62 -9.75
C ARG A 306 3.74 39.44 -8.79
N THR A 307 2.59 39.14 -8.20
CA THR A 307 2.35 37.90 -7.44
C THR A 307 1.20 37.17 -8.14
N THR A 308 1.44 35.95 -8.59
CA THR A 308 0.41 35.08 -9.17
C THR A 308 -0.08 34.14 -8.08
N THR A 309 -1.35 34.25 -7.68
CA THR A 309 -2.00 33.31 -6.75
C THR A 309 -2.92 32.40 -7.56
N ILE A 310 -2.66 31.10 -7.53
CA ILE A 310 -3.53 30.07 -8.14
C ILE A 310 -4.50 29.61 -7.05
N SER A 311 -5.80 29.79 -7.26
CA SER A 311 -6.84 29.25 -6.38
C SER A 311 -7.75 28.31 -7.16
N GLU A 312 -7.84 27.04 -6.72
CA GLU A 312 -8.71 26.03 -7.31
C GLU A 312 -10.09 26.03 -6.61
N GLN A 313 -11.18 26.06 -7.39
CA GLN A 313 -12.53 25.79 -6.88
C GLN A 313 -13.11 24.55 -7.54
N ILE A 314 -13.39 23.52 -6.74
CA ILE A 314 -14.07 22.29 -7.19
C ILE A 314 -15.59 22.50 -7.06
N LYS A 315 -16.30 22.54 -8.20
CA LYS A 315 -17.77 22.49 -8.21
C LYS A 315 -18.24 21.05 -8.50
N VAL A 316 -18.84 20.41 -7.50
CA VAL A 316 -19.56 19.14 -7.67
C VAL A 316 -21.03 19.46 -7.94
N GLY A 317 -21.50 19.24 -9.17
CA GLY A 317 -22.92 19.34 -9.51
C GLY A 317 -23.67 18.09 -9.08
N ASN A 318 -24.46 18.16 -8.01
CA ASN A 318 -25.42 17.11 -7.66
C ASN A 318 -26.67 17.28 -8.54
N ASN A 319 -27.01 16.27 -9.35
CA ASN A 319 -28.34 16.17 -9.94
C ASN A 319 -29.18 15.24 -9.06
N GLU A 320 -30.02 15.82 -8.21
CA GLU A 320 -31.02 15.08 -7.45
C GLU A 320 -31.99 14.36 -8.39
N SER A 321 -32.26 13.08 -8.16
CA SER A 321 -33.64 12.58 -8.26
C SER A 321 -33.90 11.29 -7.48
N SER A 322 -34.84 11.42 -6.55
CA SER A 322 -35.88 10.47 -6.13
C SER A 322 -35.55 9.31 -5.17
N ASP A 323 -35.91 9.58 -3.91
CA ASP A 323 -36.44 8.67 -2.91
C ASP A 323 -37.07 7.36 -3.45
N LYS A 324 -36.51 6.22 -3.04
CA LYS A 324 -37.28 4.98 -2.84
C LYS A 324 -36.87 4.34 -1.51
N LYS A 325 -37.70 4.58 -0.48
CA LYS A 325 -37.73 3.79 0.76
C LYS A 325 -37.95 2.31 0.42
N LEU A 326 -36.93 1.47 0.63
CA LEU A 326 -37.09 0.02 0.67
C LEU A 326 -37.07 -0.46 2.13
N THR A 327 -38.26 -0.68 2.69
CA THR A 327 -38.46 -1.36 3.97
C THR A 327 -37.99 -2.81 3.89
N ILE A 328 -36.90 -3.17 4.60
CA ILE A 328 -36.45 -4.56 4.75
C ILE A 328 -37.03 -5.15 6.04
N ARG A 329 -37.97 -6.10 5.89
CA ARG A 329 -38.46 -6.99 6.95
C ARG A 329 -37.37 -8.00 7.34
N LYS A 330 -36.87 -7.93 8.58
CA LYS A 330 -36.00 -8.96 9.17
C LYS A 330 -36.82 -10.23 9.48
N LYS A 331 -36.59 -11.34 8.77
CA LYS A 331 -36.99 -12.70 9.20
C LYS A 331 -35.84 -13.36 9.95
N ARG A 332 -35.99 -13.50 11.28
CA ARG A 332 -35.18 -14.39 12.12
C ARG A 332 -35.44 -15.84 11.71
N LYS A 333 -34.39 -16.62 11.43
CA LYS A 333 -34.43 -18.08 11.38
C LYS A 333 -33.54 -18.62 12.49
N THR A 334 -34.17 -19.14 13.53
CA THR A 334 -33.60 -20.06 14.51
C THR A 334 -33.74 -21.49 13.99
N ARG A 335 -32.69 -22.30 14.13
CA ARG A 335 -32.74 -23.78 14.20
C ARG A 335 -31.53 -24.19 15.07
N ARG A 336 -31.76 -24.64 16.30
CA ARG A 336 -32.05 -26.03 16.73
C ARG A 336 -30.92 -26.98 16.41
#